data_AF-A0A2N2HP14-F1
#
_entry.id   AF-A0A2N2HP14-F1
#
_cell.length_a   1.000
_cell.length_b   1.000
_cell.length_c   1.000
_cell.angle_alpha   90.00
_cell.angle_beta   90.00
_cell.angle_gamma   90.00
#
_symmetry.space_group_name_H-M   'P 1'
#
loop_
_entity.id
_entity.type
_entity.pdbx_description
1 polymer ?
#
loop_
_entity_poly.entity_id
_entity_poly.type
_entity_poly.pdbx_seq_one_letter_code
_entity_poly.pdbx_strand_id
1 'polypeptide(L)'
;MAFITMALIAGTVMFPKSTEACCFYNYTDTKIHVTFSCGVFCWNDWDIEPGDHACRPGKGGNAETISKSKHGYHACWYMWVKKHGWIEVHHVSAQGMNKGVVENKDENGNTIQTCTFDW
;
A
#
# COMPACT_ATOMS: atom_id res chain seq x y z
N MET A 1 39.99 9.55 -37.18
CA MET A 1 38.86 8.62 -36.93
C MET A 1 38.40 8.86 -35.50
N ALA A 2 37.18 9.36 -35.32
CA ALA A 2 36.61 9.60 -34.00
C ALA A 2 35.72 8.41 -33.63
N PHE A 3 36.02 7.75 -32.51
CA PHE A 3 35.14 6.75 -31.92
C PHE A 3 34.12 7.48 -31.04
N ILE A 4 32.87 7.53 -31.48
CA ILE A 4 31.77 8.06 -30.67
C ILE A 4 31.35 6.95 -29.71
N THR A 5 31.70 7.10 -28.44
CA THR A 5 31.23 6.27 -27.34
C THR A 5 29.74 6.52 -27.11
N MET A 6 28.90 5.57 -27.50
CA MET A 6 27.47 5.57 -27.23
C MET A 6 27.26 5.15 -25.76
N ALA A 7 27.08 6.13 -24.87
CA ALA A 7 26.63 5.88 -23.51
C ALA A 7 25.14 5.53 -23.53
N LEU A 8 24.81 4.25 -23.31
CA LEU A 8 23.45 3.81 -23.00
C LEU A 8 23.10 4.32 -21.60
N ILE A 9 22.50 5.52 -21.53
CA ILE A 9 21.77 5.92 -20.34
C ILE A 9 20.52 5.05 -20.31
N ALA A 10 20.58 3.97 -19.53
CA ALA A 10 19.39 3.23 -19.11
C ALA A 10 18.54 4.20 -18.27
N GLY A 11 17.66 4.94 -18.94
CA GLY A 11 16.66 5.75 -18.27
C GLY A 11 15.81 4.81 -17.44
N THR A 12 15.90 4.94 -16.11
CA THR A 12 14.91 4.35 -15.23
C THR A 12 13.57 5.00 -15.60
N VAL A 13 12.71 4.22 -16.24
CA VAL A 13 11.31 4.58 -16.40
C VAL A 13 10.72 4.65 -15.00
N MET A 14 10.77 5.84 -14.39
CA MET A 14 9.92 6.18 -13.28
C MET A 14 8.51 6.23 -13.86
N PHE A 15 7.79 5.12 -13.74
CA PHE A 15 6.36 5.09 -14.01
C PHE A 15 5.74 6.27 -13.26
N PRO A 16 4.92 7.11 -13.91
CA PRO A 16 4.29 8.22 -13.23
C PRO A 16 3.44 7.62 -12.11
N LYS A 17 3.92 7.80 -10.87
CA LYS A 17 3.15 7.56 -9.64
C LYS A 17 1.87 8.35 -9.85
N SER A 18 0.76 7.68 -10.17
CA SER A 18 -0.48 8.36 -10.55
C SER A 18 -0.78 9.39 -9.47
N THR A 19 -0.58 10.67 -9.78
CA THR A 19 -0.44 11.76 -8.80
C THR A 19 -1.76 12.12 -8.13
N GLU A 20 -2.75 11.23 -8.17
CA GLU A 20 -4.15 11.43 -7.80
C GLU A 20 -4.78 10.14 -7.25
N ALA A 21 -3.99 9.15 -6.80
CA ALA A 21 -4.52 7.90 -6.28
C ALA A 21 -4.04 7.58 -4.87
N CYS A 22 -4.96 7.05 -4.06
CA CYS A 22 -4.64 6.33 -2.83
C CYS A 22 -4.36 4.89 -3.21
N CYS A 23 -3.21 4.34 -2.80
CA CYS A 23 -2.83 2.97 -3.13
C CYS A 23 -2.58 2.12 -1.89
N PHE A 24 -2.77 0.82 -2.03
CA PHE A 24 -2.58 -0.19 -1.00
C PHE A 24 -1.66 -1.26 -1.57
N TYR A 25 -0.49 -1.42 -0.98
CA TYR A 25 0.55 -2.34 -1.45
C TYR A 25 0.65 -3.53 -0.51
N ASN A 26 0.65 -4.73 -1.08
CA ASN A 26 0.86 -5.97 -0.34
C ASN A 26 2.30 -6.46 -0.51
N TYR A 27 3.17 -6.16 0.46
CA TYR A 27 4.54 -6.68 0.52
C TYR A 27 4.66 -7.95 1.37
N THR A 28 3.54 -8.60 1.65
CA THR A 28 3.51 -9.83 2.42
C THR A 28 3.60 -11.06 1.52
N ASP A 29 3.76 -12.22 2.14
CA ASP A 29 3.81 -13.53 1.46
C ASP A 29 2.42 -14.15 1.24
N THR A 30 1.34 -13.51 1.73
CA THR A 30 -0.02 -13.99 1.56
C THR A 30 -0.98 -12.90 1.09
N LYS A 31 -2.16 -13.28 0.65
CA LYS A 31 -3.22 -12.35 0.25
C LYS A 31 -3.66 -11.51 1.45
N ILE A 32 -3.87 -10.22 1.22
CA ILE A 32 -4.49 -9.32 2.20
C ILE A 32 -5.85 -8.86 1.72
N HIS A 33 -6.71 -8.52 2.67
CA HIS A 33 -8.01 -7.92 2.44
C HIS A 33 -8.00 -6.47 2.91
N VAL A 34 -8.52 -5.57 2.07
CA VAL A 34 -8.65 -4.14 2.35
C VAL A 34 -10.08 -3.69 2.07
N THR A 35 -10.73 -3.10 3.07
CA THR A 35 -11.96 -2.31 2.87
C THR A 35 -11.62 -0.85 3.01
N PHE A 36 -12.01 -0.03 2.02
CA PHE A 36 -11.71 1.40 1.98
C PHE A 36 -12.97 2.19 1.66
N SER A 37 -13.14 3.33 2.33
CA SER A 37 -14.26 4.25 2.14
C SER A 37 -13.76 5.69 1.97
N CYS A 38 -14.25 6.41 0.96
CA CYS A 38 -13.91 7.82 0.72
C CYS A 38 -15.09 8.78 0.88
N GLY A 39 -16.16 8.33 1.55
CA GLY A 39 -17.37 9.09 1.80
C GLY A 39 -18.64 8.38 1.32
N VAL A 40 -19.75 9.12 1.29
CA VAL A 40 -21.07 8.58 0.93
C VAL A 40 -21.04 8.01 -0.49
N PHE A 41 -21.42 6.73 -0.64
CA PHE A 41 -21.37 5.94 -1.88
C PHE A 41 -19.98 5.71 -2.49
N CYS A 42 -18.91 5.92 -1.73
CA CYS A 42 -17.55 5.61 -2.16
C CYS A 42 -16.94 4.50 -1.29
N TRP A 43 -17.02 3.26 -1.74
CA TRP A 43 -16.32 2.14 -1.11
C TRP A 43 -15.53 1.29 -2.11
N ASN A 44 -14.49 0.62 -1.62
CA ASN A 44 -13.83 -0.50 -2.26
C ASN A 44 -13.62 -1.63 -1.25
N ASP A 45 -13.63 -2.85 -1.78
CA ASP A 45 -13.35 -4.09 -1.08
C ASP A 45 -12.41 -4.85 -2.03
N TRP A 46 -11.17 -5.03 -1.61
CA TRP A 46 -10.12 -5.65 -2.42
C TRP A 46 -9.47 -6.79 -1.69
N ASP A 47 -9.25 -7.87 -2.43
CA ASP A 47 -8.27 -8.90 -2.10
C ASP A 47 -7.01 -8.64 -2.94
N ILE A 48 -5.90 -8.32 -2.28
CA ILE A 48 -4.64 -7.94 -2.93
C ILE A 48 -3.67 -9.10 -2.79
N GLU A 49 -3.25 -9.69 -3.91
CA GLU A 49 -2.30 -10.80 -3.94
C GLU A 49 -0.89 -10.36 -3.50
N PRO A 50 -0.02 -11.29 -3.04
CA PRO A 50 1.38 -10.99 -2.71
C PRO A 50 2.10 -10.26 -3.84
N GLY A 51 2.76 -9.15 -3.51
CA GLY A 51 3.50 -8.31 -4.46
C GLY A 51 2.64 -7.41 -5.35
N ASP A 52 1.31 -7.46 -5.22
CA ASP A 52 0.39 -6.62 -5.97
C ASP A 52 -0.07 -5.38 -5.17
N HIS A 53 -0.85 -4.52 -5.82
CA HIS A 53 -1.41 -3.32 -5.25
C HIS A 53 -2.77 -2.98 -5.85
N ALA A 54 -3.60 -2.32 -5.04
CA ALA A 54 -4.86 -1.75 -5.49
C ALA A 54 -4.83 -0.24 -5.29
N CYS A 55 -5.25 0.52 -6.30
CA CYS A 55 -5.33 1.96 -6.24
C CYS A 55 -6.74 2.44 -6.54
N ARG A 56 -7.19 3.46 -5.81
CA ARG A 56 -8.38 4.23 -6.18
C ARG A 56 -7.98 5.64 -6.60
N PRO A 57 -8.39 6.10 -7.79
CA PRO A 57 -8.29 7.51 -8.15
C PRO A 57 -9.19 8.36 -7.26
N GLY A 58 -8.72 9.55 -6.87
CA GLY A 58 -9.51 10.56 -6.20
C GLY A 58 -9.07 10.85 -4.75
N LYS A 59 -10.00 11.45 -4.00
CA LYS A 59 -9.77 12.00 -2.65
C LYS A 59 -9.31 10.93 -1.65
N GLY A 60 -8.56 11.38 -0.66
CA GLY A 60 -8.21 10.57 0.52
C GLY A 60 -9.45 10.03 1.22
N GLY A 61 -9.26 9.03 2.06
CA GLY A 61 -10.36 8.33 2.70
C GLY A 61 -9.89 7.54 3.90
N ASN A 62 -10.66 6.53 4.25
CA ASN A 62 -10.43 5.70 5.40
C ASN A 62 -10.34 4.23 4.99
N ALA A 63 -9.22 3.59 5.27
CA ALA A 63 -9.13 2.14 5.24
C ALA A 63 -9.83 1.61 6.49
N GLU A 64 -11.06 1.15 6.30
CA GLU A 64 -11.92 0.69 7.38
C GLU A 64 -11.35 -0.57 8.02
N THR A 65 -10.83 -1.49 7.21
CA THR A 65 -10.12 -2.68 7.68
C THR A 65 -9.00 -3.10 6.73
N ILE A 66 -7.88 -3.55 7.31
CA ILE A 66 -6.76 -4.19 6.61
C ILE A 66 -6.39 -5.45 7.39
N SER A 67 -6.44 -6.62 6.76
CA SER A 67 -6.23 -7.90 7.43
C SER A 67 -5.76 -9.01 6.46
N LYS A 68 -5.37 -10.17 7.00
CA LYS A 68 -5.03 -11.37 6.21
C LYS A 68 -6.23 -12.09 5.57
N SER A 69 -7.45 -11.76 5.99
CA SER A 69 -8.65 -12.43 5.49
C SER A 69 -9.87 -11.54 5.64
N LYS A 70 -10.81 -11.65 4.70
CA LYS A 70 -12.04 -10.86 4.63
C LYS A 70 -12.90 -10.84 5.91
N HIS A 71 -12.74 -11.82 6.79
CA HIS A 71 -13.48 -11.94 8.06
C HIS A 71 -12.54 -11.98 9.28
N GLY A 72 -11.31 -11.49 9.15
CA GLY A 72 -10.31 -11.55 10.21
C GLY A 72 -10.62 -10.59 11.37
N TYR A 73 -10.67 -11.12 12.60
CA TYR A 73 -10.69 -10.32 13.84
C TYR A 73 -9.35 -9.60 14.12
N HIS A 74 -8.26 -10.01 13.45
CA HIS A 74 -6.91 -9.48 13.60
C HIS A 74 -6.63 -8.46 12.49
N ALA A 75 -7.28 -7.30 12.57
CA ALA A 75 -7.23 -6.28 11.54
C ALA A 75 -6.81 -4.91 12.07
N CYS A 76 -6.20 -4.11 11.20
CA CYS A 76 -6.02 -2.69 11.41
C CYS A 76 -7.28 -1.94 10.99
N TRP A 77 -7.85 -1.17 11.91
CA TRP A 77 -9.09 -0.44 11.69
C TRP A 77 -8.84 1.06 11.58
N TYR A 78 -9.63 1.71 10.73
CA TYR A 78 -9.70 3.16 10.61
C TYR A 78 -8.36 3.86 10.33
N MET A 79 -7.70 3.52 9.23
CA MET A 79 -6.49 4.23 8.79
C MET A 79 -6.82 5.33 7.79
N TRP A 80 -6.53 6.59 8.16
CA TRP A 80 -6.86 7.74 7.31
C TRP A 80 -5.81 7.98 6.22
N VAL A 81 -6.11 7.60 4.98
CA VAL A 81 -5.20 7.71 3.84
C VAL A 81 -5.38 9.07 3.16
N LYS A 82 -4.29 9.85 3.06
CA LYS A 82 -4.27 11.11 2.32
C LYS A 82 -4.54 10.87 0.83
N LYS A 83 -5.04 11.89 0.11
CA LYS A 83 -5.35 11.86 -1.34
C LYS A 83 -4.23 11.30 -2.23
N HIS A 84 -2.98 11.51 -1.82
CA HIS A 84 -1.77 11.04 -2.51
C HIS A 84 -0.90 10.16 -1.61
N GLY A 85 -1.47 9.74 -0.47
CA GLY A 85 -0.85 8.80 0.43
C GLY A 85 -1.06 7.36 -0.03
N TRP A 86 -0.38 6.45 0.63
CA TRP A 86 -0.54 5.03 0.38
C TRP A 86 -0.34 4.23 1.65
N ILE A 87 -0.84 3.00 1.62
CA ILE A 87 -0.68 2.02 2.67
C ILE A 87 0.27 0.94 2.18
N GLU A 88 1.19 0.53 3.02
CA GLU A 88 2.03 -0.64 2.81
C GLU A 88 1.74 -1.66 3.90
N VAL A 89 1.54 -2.91 3.51
CA VAL A 89 1.38 -4.02 4.45
C VAL A 89 2.57 -4.94 4.30
N HIS A 90 3.27 -5.17 5.42
CA HIS A 90 4.46 -5.99 5.51
C HIS A 90 4.20 -7.15 6.47
N HIS A 91 4.68 -8.34 6.13
CA HIS A 91 4.71 -9.45 7.07
C HIS A 91 6.12 -9.56 7.66
N VAL A 92 6.22 -9.36 8.97
CA VAL A 92 7.48 -9.43 9.71
C VAL A 92 7.49 -10.71 10.52
N SER A 93 8.30 -11.68 10.06
CA SER A 93 8.56 -12.94 10.75
C SER A 93 10.03 -13.02 11.17
N ALA A 94 10.33 -12.72 12.44
CA ALA A 94 11.68 -12.77 12.99
C ALA A 94 11.67 -12.95 14.51
N GLN A 95 12.64 -13.69 15.05
CA GLN A 95 12.91 -13.79 16.50
C GLN A 95 11.66 -14.12 17.37
N GLY A 96 10.76 -14.98 16.86
CA GLY A 96 9.52 -15.35 17.56
C GLY A 96 8.37 -14.35 17.40
N MET A 97 8.54 -13.30 16.61
CA MET A 97 7.48 -12.39 16.20
C MET A 97 6.91 -12.84 14.85
N ASN A 98 5.58 -12.85 14.75
CA ASN A 98 4.81 -13.12 13.53
C ASN A 98 3.72 -12.06 13.40
N LYS A 99 4.02 -10.94 12.74
CA LYS A 99 3.15 -9.75 12.75
C LYS A 99 2.92 -9.22 11.34
N GLY A 100 1.68 -8.80 11.08
CA GLY A 100 1.37 -7.85 10.01
C GLY A 100 1.68 -6.43 10.49
N VAL A 101 2.47 -5.69 9.73
CA VAL A 101 2.82 -4.29 9.99
C VAL A 101 2.23 -3.46 8.86
N VAL A 102 1.34 -2.54 9.20
CA VAL A 102 0.68 -1.64 8.27
C VAL A 102 1.21 -0.23 8.47
N GLU A 103 1.76 0.34 7.41
CA GLU A 103 2.27 1.71 7.41
C GLU A 103 1.44 2.58 6.46
N ASN A 104 0.90 3.69 6.98
CA ASN A 104 0.24 4.71 6.20
C ASN A 104 1.22 5.84 5.94
N LYS A 105 1.51 6.10 4.67
CA LYS A 105 2.46 7.10 4.22
C LYS A 105 1.73 8.26 3.57
N ASP A 106 2.21 9.47 3.82
CA ASP A 106 1.78 10.64 3.08
C ASP A 106 2.45 10.74 1.70
N GLU A 107 2.09 11.77 0.94
CA GLU A 107 2.59 11.99 -0.43
C GLU A 107 4.12 12.13 -0.53
N ASN A 108 4.77 12.50 0.58
CA ASN A 108 6.21 12.66 0.68
C ASN A 108 6.92 11.37 1.16
N GLY A 109 6.16 10.31 1.44
CA GLY A 109 6.68 9.03 1.94
C GLY A 109 6.91 8.99 3.45
N ASN A 110 6.45 9.99 4.20
CA ASN A 110 6.53 9.96 5.64
C ASN A 110 5.45 9.05 6.19
N THR A 111 5.81 8.10 7.06
CA THR A 111 4.83 7.30 7.80
C THR A 111 4.10 8.19 8.80
N ILE A 112 2.78 8.37 8.61
CA ILE A 112 1.91 9.19 9.44
C ILE A 112 1.08 8.38 10.43
N GLN A 113 0.92 7.08 10.18
CA GLN A 113 0.23 6.15 11.07
C GLN A 113 0.78 4.74 10.86
N THR A 114 0.90 3.99 11.95
CA THR A 114 1.29 2.57 11.92
C THR A 114 0.27 1.78 12.71
N CYS A 115 -0.01 0.57 12.25
CA CYS A 115 -0.80 -0.40 12.99
C CYS A 115 -0.17 -1.79 12.84
N THR A 116 -0.35 -2.66 13.83
CA THR A 116 0.13 -4.04 13.77
C THR A 116 -0.95 -5.02 14.20
N PHE A 117 -0.90 -6.23 13.66
CA PHE A 117 -1.78 -7.34 14.03
C PHE A 117 -1.02 -8.67 14.01
N ASP A 118 -1.59 -9.69 14.66
CA ASP A 118 -1.05 -11.06 14.61
C ASP A 118 -1.21 -11.62 13.20
N TRP A 119 -0.09 -12.01 12.58
CA TRP A 119 -0.10 -12.60 11.24
C TRP A 119 -0.72 -14.00 11.25
#